data_AF-A0AAU9TMN4-F1
#
_entry.id   AF-A0AAU9TMN4-F1
#
_cell.length_a   1.000
_cell.length_b   1.000
_cell.length_c   1.000
_cell.angle_alpha   90.00
_cell.angle_beta   90.00
_cell.angle_gamma   90.00
#
_symmetry.space_group_name_H-M   'P 1'
#
loop_
_entity.id
_entity.type
_entity.pdbx_description
1 polymer ?
#
loop_
_entity_poly.entity_id
_entity_poly.type
_entity_poly.pdbx_seq_one_letter_code
_entity_poly.pdbx_strand_id
1 'polypeptide(L)'
;MLAKIFTTVKYTLVSVNFLFLITGIIILSVGSSVQSAYNEYHAFLSERFFSLPAFCIATGVIIFLISFAGFYGAFKEDYYVIMGFVGAMVLMLIFQLSACIAGYVLRGNTVALVCWRMNS
;
A
#
# COMPACT_ATOMS: atom_id res chain seq x y z
N MET A 1 19.15 -23.39 -21.31
CA MET A 1 19.30 -23.02 -19.88
C MET A 1 18.80 -21.60 -19.63
N LEU A 2 19.24 -20.61 -20.42
CA LEU A 2 18.83 -19.20 -20.37
C LEU A 2 17.30 -18.97 -20.50
N ALA A 3 16.63 -19.66 -21.43
CA ALA A 3 15.18 -19.53 -21.64
C ALA A 3 14.35 -19.91 -20.40
N LYS A 4 14.78 -20.94 -19.64
CA LYS A 4 14.09 -21.35 -18.41
C LYS A 4 14.18 -20.27 -17.31
N ILE A 5 15.31 -19.55 -17.25
CA ILE A 5 15.53 -18.48 -16.28
C ILE A 5 14.55 -17.33 -16.53
N PHE A 6 14.35 -16.92 -17.78
CA PHE A 6 13.41 -15.84 -18.12
C PHE A 6 11.97 -16.19 -17.75
N THR A 7 11.54 -17.44 -17.95
CA THR A 7 10.21 -17.91 -17.56
C THR A 7 10.04 -17.91 -16.04
N THR A 8 11.04 -18.41 -15.29
CA THR A 8 11.03 -18.37 -13.82
C THR A 8 10.94 -16.95 -13.28
N VAL A 9 11.73 -16.02 -13.84
CA VAL A 9 11.73 -14.61 -13.42
C VAL A 9 10.36 -13.97 -13.67
N LYS A 10 9.72 -14.24 -14.81
CA LYS A 10 8.35 -13.78 -15.10
C LYS A 10 7.35 -14.28 -14.06
N TYR A 11 7.36 -15.57 -13.74
CA TYR A 11 6.44 -16.14 -12.75
C TYR A 11 6.65 -15.55 -11.36
N THR A 12 7.90 -15.38 -10.92
CA THR A 12 8.21 -14.75 -9.64
C THR A 12 7.73 -13.30 -9.61
N LEU A 13 7.95 -12.54 -10.68
CA LEU A 13 7.51 -11.14 -10.79
C LEU A 13 5.99 -10.98 -10.72
N VAL A 14 5.25 -11.80 -11.46
CA VAL A 14 3.77 -11.81 -11.41
C VAL A 14 3.28 -12.21 -10.02
N SER A 15 3.90 -13.21 -9.40
CA SER A 15 3.51 -13.67 -8.06
C SER A 15 3.72 -12.58 -7.00
N VAL A 16 4.87 -11.91 -7.03
CA VAL A 16 5.18 -10.82 -6.10
C VAL A 16 4.26 -9.61 -6.35
N ASN A 17 3.93 -9.29 -7.61
CA ASN A 17 2.95 -8.25 -7.91
C ASN A 17 1.56 -8.57 -7.36
N PHE A 18 1.14 -9.83 -7.41
CA PHE A 18 -0.13 -10.28 -6.81
C PHE A 18 -0.14 -10.06 -5.29
N LEU A 19 0.99 -10.31 -4.61
CA LEU A 19 1.12 -10.02 -3.18
C LEU A 19 1.00 -8.51 -2.89
N PHE A 20 1.67 -7.66 -3.69
CA PHE A 20 1.54 -6.20 -3.57
C PHE A 20 0.11 -5.69 -3.81
N LEU A 21 -0.60 -6.31 -4.75
CA LEU A 21 -2.01 -6.00 -4.99
C LEU A 21 -2.85 -6.28 -3.74
N ILE A 22 -2.70 -7.46 -3.13
CA ILE A 22 -3.43 -7.83 -1.91
C ILE A 22 -3.10 -6.86 -0.77
N THR A 23 -1.83 -6.56 -0.55
CA THR A 23 -1.44 -5.62 0.51
C THR A 23 -1.94 -4.20 0.23
N GLY A 24 -1.96 -3.75 -1.03
CA GLY A 24 -2.58 -2.48 -1.43
C GLY A 24 -4.07 -2.42 -1.08
N ILE A 25 -4.83 -3.48 -1.35
CA ILE A 25 -6.26 -3.58 -0.98
C ILE A 25 -6.43 -3.52 0.55
N ILE A 26 -5.55 -4.18 1.30
CA ILE A 26 -5.57 -4.12 2.78
C ILE A 26 -5.37 -2.67 3.24
N ILE A 27 -4.35 -1.96 2.74
CA ILE A 27 -4.09 -0.56 3.11
C ILE A 27 -5.28 0.34 2.75
N LEU A 28 -5.92 0.12 1.59
CA LEU A 28 -7.14 0.83 1.20
C LEU A 28 -8.29 0.61 2.17
N SER A 29 -8.53 -0.65 2.54
CA SER A 29 -9.62 -1.02 3.45
C SER A 29 -9.41 -0.44 4.86
N VAL A 30 -8.16 -0.45 5.35
CA VAL A 30 -7.81 0.14 6.65
C VAL A 30 -7.94 1.66 6.60
N GLY A 31 -7.39 2.31 5.57
CA GLY A 31 -7.48 3.76 5.41
C GLY A 31 -8.92 4.26 5.33
N SER A 32 -9.78 3.59 4.56
CA SER A 32 -11.21 3.92 4.46
C SER A 32 -11.97 3.68 5.76
N SER A 33 -11.70 2.58 6.47
CA SER A 33 -12.32 2.29 7.78
C SER A 33 -11.97 3.36 8.81
N VAL A 34 -10.69 3.75 8.87
CA VAL A 34 -10.23 4.82 9.77
C VAL A 34 -10.87 6.15 9.36
N GLN A 35 -10.87 6.50 8.07
CA GLN A 35 -11.49 7.73 7.57
C GLN A 35 -12.98 7.81 7.94
N SER A 36 -13.72 6.71 7.82
CA SER A 36 -15.15 6.64 8.18
C SER A 36 -15.36 6.84 9.68
N ALA A 37 -14.57 6.19 10.52
CA ALA A 37 -14.65 6.35 11.97
C ALA A 37 -14.32 7.80 12.40
N TYR A 38 -13.33 8.44 11.78
CA TYR A 38 -12.99 9.84 12.08
C TYR A 38 -14.08 10.83 11.67
N ASN A 39 -14.78 10.58 10.56
CA ASN A 39 -15.85 11.43 10.06
C ASN A 39 -17.05 11.51 11.03
N GLU A 40 -17.18 10.55 11.94
CA GLU A 40 -18.22 10.54 12.98
C GLU A 40 -17.80 11.30 14.26
N TYR A 41 -16.49 11.46 14.48
CA TYR A 41 -15.89 12.12 15.66
C TYR A 41 -15.26 13.49 15.36
N HIS A 42 -15.66 14.14 14.27
CA HIS A 42 -15.12 15.41 13.74
C HIS A 42 -14.91 16.54 14.76
N ALA A 43 -15.69 16.57 15.84
CA ALA A 43 -15.58 17.61 16.87
C ALA A 43 -14.41 17.40 17.86
N PHE A 44 -13.78 16.22 17.89
CA PHE A 44 -12.85 15.83 18.98
C PHE A 44 -11.41 15.51 18.55
N LEU A 45 -11.12 15.36 17.25
CA LEU A 45 -9.83 14.83 16.78
C LEU A 45 -9.11 15.82 15.84
N SER A 46 -7.90 16.20 16.25
CA SER A 46 -6.99 17.13 15.54
C SER A 46 -6.79 16.79 14.05
N GLU A 47 -6.70 17.83 13.20
CA GLU A 47 -6.48 17.76 11.74
C GLU A 47 -5.34 16.82 11.30
N ARG A 48 -4.33 16.63 12.15
CA ARG A 48 -3.17 15.77 11.86
C ARG A 48 -3.53 14.30 11.69
N PHE A 49 -4.65 13.86 12.27
CA PHE A 49 -5.15 12.51 12.11
C PHE A 49 -5.99 12.32 10.85
N PHE A 50 -6.44 13.40 10.20
CA PHE A 50 -7.24 13.32 8.98
C PHE A 50 -6.36 13.15 7.73
N SER A 51 -5.15 13.70 7.74
CA SER A 51 -4.21 13.60 6.63
C SER A 51 -3.58 12.22 6.47
N LEU A 52 -3.42 11.45 7.56
CA LEU A 52 -2.84 10.11 7.53
C LEU A 52 -3.72 9.06 6.81
N PRO A 53 -5.01 8.90 7.16
CA PRO A 53 -5.92 7.97 6.48
C PRO A 53 -6.10 8.32 5.01
N ALA A 54 -6.24 9.62 4.68
CA ALA A 54 -6.29 10.11 3.31
C ALA A 54 -5.03 9.73 2.51
N PHE A 55 -3.84 9.87 3.11
CA PHE A 55 -2.58 9.46 2.50
C PHE A 55 -2.51 7.94 2.28
N CYS A 56 -2.95 7.13 3.25
CA CYS A 56 -3.03 5.66 3.10
C CYS A 56 -3.98 5.25 1.97
N ILE A 57 -5.15 5.91 1.85
CA ILE A 57 -6.10 5.66 0.76
C ILE A 57 -5.46 6.02 -0.59
N ALA A 58 -4.88 7.21 -0.73
CA ALA A 58 -4.24 7.63 -1.97
C ALA A 58 -3.13 6.66 -2.39
N THR A 59 -2.28 6.26 -1.44
CA THR A 59 -1.19 5.30 -1.67
C THR A 59 -1.71 3.94 -2.12
N GLY A 60 -2.75 3.43 -1.47
CA GLY A 60 -3.36 2.14 -1.83
C GLY A 60 -3.98 2.15 -3.23
N VAL A 61 -4.58 3.26 -3.67
CA VAL A 61 -5.16 3.38 -5.03
C VAL A 61 -4.04 3.37 -6.07
N ILE A 62 -2.95 4.10 -5.83
CA ILE A 62 -1.79 4.13 -6.73
C ILE A 62 -1.21 2.72 -6.92
N ILE A 63 -1.03 1.98 -5.82
CA ILE A 63 -0.50 0.60 -5.85
C ILE A 63 -1.43 -0.31 -6.64
N PHE A 64 -2.75 -0.21 -6.44
CA PHE A 64 -3.73 -0.97 -7.19
C PHE A 64 -3.63 -0.69 -8.70
N LEU A 65 -3.59 0.58 -9.11
CA LEU A 65 -3.45 0.96 -10.52
C LEU A 65 -2.15 0.45 -11.15
N ILE A 66 -1.02 0.58 -10.44
CA ILE A 66 0.28 0.09 -10.91
C ILE A 66 0.28 -1.43 -11.01
N SER A 67 -0.33 -2.15 -10.06
CA SER A 67 -0.42 -3.61 -10.12
C SER A 67 -1.26 -4.11 -11.30
N PHE A 68 -2.34 -3.41 -11.66
CA PHE A 68 -3.12 -3.70 -12.89
C PHE A 68 -2.28 -3.48 -14.16
N ALA A 69 -1.53 -2.38 -14.22
CA ALA A 69 -0.56 -2.16 -15.31
C ALA A 69 0.53 -3.25 -15.34
N GLY A 70 0.90 -3.79 -14.18
CA GLY A 70 1.83 -4.90 -14.03
C GLY A 70 1.39 -6.21 -14.69
N PHE A 71 0.10 -6.52 -14.67
CA PHE A 71 -0.44 -7.66 -15.42
C PHE A 71 -0.29 -7.45 -16.93
N TYR A 72 -0.49 -6.23 -17.43
CA TYR A 72 -0.29 -5.90 -18.85
C TYR A 72 1.19 -5.99 -19.25
N GLY A 73 2.11 -5.58 -18.37
CA GLY A 73 3.56 -5.67 -18.58
C GLY A 73 4.08 -7.11 -18.71
N ALA A 74 3.43 -8.08 -18.05
CA ALA A 74 3.83 -9.49 -18.11
C ALA A 74 3.60 -10.15 -19.50
N PHE A 75 2.65 -9.62 -20.28
CA PHE A 75 2.31 -10.15 -21.61
C PHE A 75 3.29 -9.70 -22.71
N LYS A 76 4.03 -8.60 -22.53
CA LYS A 76 5.08 -8.21 -23.49
C LYS A 76 6.37 -8.99 -23.23
N GLU A 77 6.88 -9.67 -24.25
CA GLU A 77 8.17 -10.39 -24.22
C GLU A 77 9.38 -9.47 -24.48
N ASP A 78 9.25 -8.18 -24.20
CA ASP A 78 10.35 -7.23 -24.33
C ASP A 78 11.12 -7.10 -23.01
N TYR A 79 12.42 -7.35 -23.05
CA TYR A 79 13.33 -7.21 -21.90
C TYR A 79 13.23 -5.83 -21.22
N TYR A 80 13.13 -4.77 -22.04
CA TYR A 80 13.00 -3.39 -21.56
C TYR A 80 11.68 -3.15 -20.79
N VAL A 81 10.59 -3.81 -21.19
CA VAL A 81 9.29 -3.69 -20.52
C VAL A 81 9.31 -4.40 -19.17
N ILE A 82 9.94 -5.58 -19.10
CA ILE A 82 10.14 -6.30 -17.83
C ILE A 82 11.04 -5.50 -16.89
N MET A 83 12.09 -4.85 -17.40
CA MET A 83 12.98 -4.03 -16.57
C MET A 83 12.27 -2.77 -16.03
N GLY A 84 11.47 -2.09 -16.85
CA GLY A 84 10.62 -0.99 -16.40
C GLY A 84 9.60 -1.44 -15.34
N PHE A 85 9.05 -2.64 -15.49
CA PHE A 85 8.14 -3.23 -14.51
C PHE A 85 8.82 -3.51 -13.16
N VAL A 86 10.03 -4.07 -13.16
CA VAL A 86 10.83 -4.28 -11.93
C VAL A 86 11.05 -2.94 -11.21
N GLY A 87 11.37 -1.88 -11.94
CA GLY A 87 11.49 -0.53 -11.38
C GLY A 87 10.20 -0.03 -10.73
N ALA A 88 9.06 -0.23 -11.38
CA ALA A 88 7.75 0.12 -10.82
C ALA A 88 7.42 -0.68 -9.55
N MET A 89 7.82 -1.96 -9.46
CA MET A 89 7.64 -2.77 -8.26
C MET A 89 8.47 -2.28 -7.08
N VAL A 90 9.72 -1.86 -7.31
CA VAL A 90 10.56 -1.25 -6.26
C VAL A 90 9.89 0.04 -5.75
N LEU A 91 9.33 0.85 -6.65
CA LEU A 91 8.59 2.05 -6.27
C LEU A 91 7.35 1.71 -5.42
N MET A 92 6.57 0.68 -5.77
CA MET A 92 5.44 0.22 -4.95
C MET A 92 5.87 -0.21 -3.56
N LEU A 93 7.01 -0.90 -3.42
CA LEU A 93 7.54 -1.31 -2.11
C LEU A 93 7.83 -0.10 -1.22
N ILE A 94 8.41 0.97 -1.77
CA ILE A 94 8.68 2.20 -1.02
C ILE A 94 7.36 2.82 -0.52
N PHE A 95 6.37 2.94 -1.38
CA PHE A 95 5.05 3.45 -1.01
C PHE A 95 4.37 2.59 0.06
N GLN A 96 4.45 1.27 -0.06
CA GLN A 96 3.90 0.34 0.93
C GLN A 96 4.55 0.53 2.30
N LEU A 97 5.88 0.67 2.34
CA LEU A 97 6.62 0.92 3.58
C LEU A 97 6.25 2.27 4.20
N SER A 98 6.15 3.33 3.40
CA SER A 98 5.70 4.65 3.88
C SER A 98 4.30 4.59 4.50
N ALA A 99 3.35 3.93 3.85
CA ALA A 99 2.00 3.75 4.38
C ALA A 99 1.98 2.88 5.66
N CYS A 100 2.82 1.86 5.74
CA CYS A 100 2.95 1.01 6.92
C CYS A 100 3.50 1.79 8.13
N ILE A 101 4.52 2.61 7.92
CA ILE A 101 5.09 3.49 8.96
C ILE A 101 4.03 4.51 9.42
N ALA A 102 3.31 5.14 8.48
CA ALA A 102 2.23 6.06 8.81
C ALA A 102 1.14 5.38 9.67
N GLY A 103 0.72 4.16 9.30
CA GLY A 103 -0.23 3.37 10.09
C GLY A 103 0.28 3.03 11.49
N TYR A 104 1.58 2.75 11.65
CA TYR A 104 2.16 2.45 12.95
C TYR A 104 2.15 3.67 13.89
N VAL A 105 2.50 4.84 13.36
CA VAL A 105 2.45 6.11 14.10
C VAL A 105 1.02 6.43 14.54
N LEU A 106 0.04 6.18 13.68
CA LEU A 106 -1.38 6.36 14.00
C LEU A 106 -1.79 5.52 15.22
N ARG A 107 -1.46 4.21 15.21
CA ARG A 107 -1.78 3.29 16.31
C ARG A 107 -1.16 3.75 17.64
N GLY A 108 0.09 4.19 17.63
CA GLY A 108 0.78 4.66 18.83
C GLY A 108 0.07 5.84 19.50
N ASN A 109 -0.41 6.79 18.70
CA ASN A 109 -1.13 7.96 19.22
C ASN A 109 -2.54 7.59 19.72
N THR A 110 -3.27 6.73 19.01
CA THR A 110 -4.60 6.25 19.45
C THR A 110 -4.54 5.54 20.80
N VAL A 111 -3.55 4.67 21.03
CA VAL A 111 -3.41 3.94 22.30
C VAL A 111 -3.09 4.88 23.47
N ALA A 112 -2.25 5.89 23.25
CA ALA A 112 -1.91 6.87 24.29
C ALA A 112 -3.15 7.68 24.75
N LEU A 113 -4.02 8.08 23.80
CA LEU A 113 -5.24 8.81 24.09
C LEU A 113 -6.25 7.99 24.89
N VAL A 114 -6.45 6.72 24.53
CA VAL A 114 -7.38 5.83 25.27
C VAL A 114 -6.88 5.55 26.68
N CYS A 115 -5.57 5.36 26.84
CA CYS A 115 -4.97 5.11 28.15
C CYS A 115 -5.15 6.29 29.11
N TRP A 116 -4.97 7.52 28.61
CA TRP A 116 -5.21 8.73 29.40
C TRP A 116 -6.66 8.84 29.87
N ARG A 117 -7.62 8.42 29.04
CA ARG A 117 -9.06 8.41 29.39
C ARG A 117 -9.47 7.29 30.35
N MET A 118 -8.71 6.20 30.44
CA MET A 118 -8.97 5.13 31.42
C MET A 118 -8.40 5.44 32.81
N ASN A 119 -7.40 6.31 32.91
CA ASN A 119 -6.76 6.69 34.18
C ASN A 119 -7.27 8.05 34.73
N SER A 120 -8.38 8.58 34.21
CA SER A 120 -9.07 9.78 34.69
C SER A 120 -10.53 9.46 34.99
#